data_AF-A0A0P9CV64-F1
#
_entry.id   AF-A0A0P9CV64-F1
#
_cell.length_a   1.000
_cell.length_b   1.000
_cell.length_c   1.000
_cell.angle_alpha   90.00
_cell.angle_beta   90.00
_cell.angle_gamma   90.00
#
_symmetry.space_group_name_H-M   'P 1'
#
loop_
_entity.id
_entity.type
_entity.pdbx_description
1 polymer ?
#
loop_
_entity_poly.entity_id
_entity_poly.type
_entity_poly.pdbx_seq_one_letter_code
_entity_poly.pdbx_strand_id
1 'polypeptide(L)'
;MSIIFVFLDGVGLAPASADNPLASADTPAFKALLGGPLTLEQAGGFISSPSPPSPLPHLLLKPIDATLGVPGLPQSGTGHVALLAGVNAPALHGRHQPHFPPVALRPLLAEQSIFRKVTERGGRATFANAFGPGYWQAVAARRIRKSASVIAAEGAGLRFRDGADLRD
;
A
#
# COMPACT_ATOMS: atom_id res chain seq x y z
N MET A 1 -7.25 -19.21 -5.65
CA MET A 1 -5.97 -18.54 -5.37
C MET A 1 -6.25 -17.33 -4.49
N SER A 2 -5.44 -17.09 -3.47
CA SER A 2 -5.58 -15.96 -2.54
C SER A 2 -4.39 -15.03 -2.70
N ILE A 3 -4.63 -13.72 -2.62
CA ILE A 3 -3.59 -12.69 -2.66
C ILE A 3 -3.65 -11.92 -1.35
N ILE A 4 -2.51 -11.80 -0.68
CA ILE A 4 -2.33 -10.90 0.45
C ILE A 4 -1.51 -9.72 -0.05
N PHE A 5 -2.07 -8.53 0.07
CA PHE A 5 -1.40 -7.29 -0.32
C PHE A 5 -1.14 -6.47 0.95
N VAL A 6 0.14 -6.25 1.26
CA VAL A 6 0.59 -5.44 2.38
C VAL A 6 1.27 -4.20 1.83
N PHE A 7 0.81 -3.03 2.27
CA PHE A 7 1.39 -1.75 1.91
C PHE A 7 1.85 -1.02 3.17
N LEU A 8 3.12 -0.62 3.20
CA LEU A 8 3.73 0.11 4.29
C LEU A 8 3.86 1.58 3.90
N ASP A 9 3.03 2.43 4.48
CA ASP A 9 3.08 3.87 4.23
C ASP A 9 4.35 4.49 4.83
N GLY A 10 4.92 5.46 4.13
CA GLY A 10 6.15 6.16 4.55
C GLY A 10 7.44 5.35 4.45
N VAL A 11 7.40 4.12 3.90
CA VAL A 11 8.59 3.28 3.73
C VAL A 11 9.05 3.28 2.28
N GLY A 12 10.23 3.85 2.03
CA GLY A 12 10.91 3.82 0.75
C GLY A 12 12.09 2.84 0.74
N LEU A 13 12.53 2.45 -0.45
CA LEU A 13 13.74 1.66 -0.64
C LEU A 13 14.94 2.60 -0.85
N ALA A 14 16.00 2.42 -0.07
CA ALA A 14 17.21 3.23 -0.12
C ALA A 14 18.45 2.35 0.00
N PRO A 15 19.66 2.84 -0.37
CA PRO A 15 20.91 2.13 -0.12
C PRO A 15 21.13 1.89 1.37
N ALA A 16 21.99 0.94 1.70
CA ALA A 16 22.45 0.75 3.07
C ALA A 16 23.26 1.97 3.54
N SER A 17 22.83 2.59 4.63
CA SER A 17 23.53 3.73 5.25
C SER A 17 23.21 3.81 6.75
N ALA A 18 23.98 4.63 7.48
CA ALA A 18 23.72 4.88 8.91
C ALA A 18 22.35 5.54 9.16
N ASP A 19 21.85 6.32 8.19
CA ASP A 19 20.56 7.02 8.26
C ASP A 19 19.38 6.16 7.77
N ASN A 20 19.66 4.98 7.20
CA ASN A 20 18.64 4.05 6.77
C ASN A 20 18.35 3.04 7.90
N PRO A 21 17.24 3.18 8.65
CA PRO A 21 16.93 2.25 9.74
C PRO A 21 16.73 0.82 9.25
N LEU A 22 16.33 0.61 7.99
CA LEU A 22 16.12 -0.74 7.44
C LEU A 22 17.44 -1.45 7.12
N ALA A 23 18.57 -0.75 7.13
CA ALA A 23 19.90 -1.34 6.94
C ALA A 23 20.39 -2.08 8.21
N SER A 24 20.02 -1.60 9.40
CA SER A 24 20.53 -2.11 10.68
C SER A 24 19.45 -2.63 11.64
N ALA A 25 18.18 -2.25 11.45
CA ALA A 25 17.08 -2.73 12.28
C ALA A 25 16.97 -4.26 12.24
N ASP A 26 16.60 -4.84 13.38
CA ASP A 26 16.37 -6.27 13.43
C ASP A 26 15.03 -6.63 12.77
N THR A 27 15.14 -7.13 11.53
CA THR A 27 14.02 -7.44 10.66
C THR A 27 14.05 -8.93 10.27
N PRO A 28 13.85 -9.86 11.22
CA PRO A 28 14.07 -11.30 11.00
C PRO A 28 13.25 -11.86 9.83
N ALA A 29 12.01 -11.38 9.63
CA ALA A 29 11.19 -11.78 8.50
C ALA A 29 11.79 -11.34 7.15
N PHE A 30 12.25 -10.08 7.01
CA PHE A 30 12.89 -9.62 5.79
C PHE A 30 14.23 -10.32 5.57
N LYS A 31 15.04 -10.51 6.62
CA LYS A 31 16.31 -11.25 6.54
C LYS A 31 16.09 -12.70 6.07
N ALA A 32 15.07 -13.38 6.58
CA ALA A 32 14.73 -14.74 6.17
C ALA A 32 14.25 -14.82 4.72
N LEU A 33 13.53 -13.80 4.24
CA LEU A 33 13.03 -13.74 2.86
C LEU A 33 14.13 -13.34 1.86
N LEU A 34 14.90 -12.30 2.18
CA LEU A 34 15.83 -11.64 1.27
C LEU A 34 17.28 -12.11 1.40
N GLY A 35 17.63 -12.81 2.49
CA GLY A 35 19.02 -13.11 2.83
C GLY A 35 19.79 -11.90 3.41
N GLY A 36 19.10 -10.78 3.65
CA GLY A 36 19.72 -9.53 4.08
C GLY A 36 18.70 -8.44 4.46
N PRO A 37 19.16 -7.22 4.76
CA PRO A 37 18.31 -6.09 5.13
C PRO A 37 17.46 -5.59 3.95
N LEU A 38 16.35 -4.88 4.20
CA LEU A 38 15.50 -4.33 3.14
C LEU A 38 16.11 -3.05 2.55
N THR A 39 17.09 -3.21 1.66
CA THR A 39 17.83 -2.10 1.03
C THR A 39 17.92 -2.27 -0.49
N LEU A 40 18.32 -1.22 -1.22
CA LEU A 40 18.44 -1.25 -2.68
C LEU A 40 19.42 -2.31 -3.18
N GLU A 41 20.45 -2.63 -2.40
CA GLU A 41 21.44 -3.65 -2.72
C GLU A 41 20.85 -5.06 -2.80
N GLN A 42 19.76 -5.32 -2.08
CA GLN A 42 19.01 -6.58 -2.20
C GLN A 42 18.09 -6.61 -3.42
N ALA A 43 17.86 -5.47 -4.06
CA ALA A 43 16.96 -5.34 -5.18
C ALA A 43 17.71 -5.62 -6.49
N GLY A 44 17.29 -6.63 -7.26
CA GLY A 44 18.05 -6.96 -8.48
C GLY A 44 17.68 -8.22 -9.24
N GLY A 45 16.73 -9.03 -8.76
CA GLY A 45 16.37 -10.24 -9.50
C GLY A 45 15.25 -11.07 -8.89
N PHE A 46 14.87 -12.09 -9.64
CA PHE A 46 14.03 -13.18 -9.16
C PHE A 46 14.89 -14.15 -8.35
N ILE A 47 14.51 -14.40 -7.10
CA ILE A 47 15.20 -15.31 -6.21
C ILE A 47 14.43 -16.64 -6.23
N SER A 48 14.92 -17.59 -7.03
CA SER A 48 14.35 -18.95 -7.15
C SER A 48 14.76 -19.89 -6.02
N SER A 49 15.75 -19.50 -5.22
CA SER A 49 16.29 -20.27 -4.09
C SER A 49 16.88 -19.32 -3.07
N PRO A 50 16.03 -18.63 -2.29
CA PRO A 50 16.52 -17.76 -1.23
C PRO A 50 17.38 -18.60 -0.26
N SER A 51 18.56 -18.09 0.06
CA SER A 51 19.46 -18.64 1.09
C SER A 51 19.57 -17.61 2.21
N PRO A 52 19.19 -17.94 3.46
CA PRO A 52 18.67 -19.23 3.93
C PRO A 52 17.32 -19.62 3.30
N PRO A 53 16.90 -20.91 3.37
CA PRO A 53 15.65 -21.36 2.77
C PRO A 53 14.47 -20.51 3.28
N SER A 54 13.81 -19.79 2.35
CA SER A 54 12.61 -19.02 2.68
C SER A 54 11.34 -19.86 2.47
N PRO A 55 10.27 -19.58 3.22
CA PRO A 55 8.97 -20.23 3.02
C PRO A 55 8.34 -19.92 1.66
N LEU A 56 8.85 -18.91 0.95
CA LEU A 56 8.42 -18.56 -0.40
C LEU A 56 9.48 -19.07 -1.40
N PRO A 57 9.14 -20.07 -2.24
CA PRO A 57 10.08 -20.64 -3.22
C PRO A 57 10.45 -19.66 -4.34
N HIS A 58 9.65 -18.60 -4.50
CA HIS A 58 9.79 -17.58 -5.53
C HIS A 58 9.60 -16.21 -4.91
N LEU A 59 10.65 -15.40 -4.92
CA LEU A 59 10.63 -14.04 -4.40
C LEU A 59 11.11 -13.05 -5.46
N LEU A 60 10.41 -11.93 -5.58
CA LEU A 60 10.81 -10.80 -6.41
C LEU A 60 10.89 -9.54 -5.55
N LEU A 61 12.09 -9.00 -5.41
CA LEU A 61 12.31 -7.65 -4.90
C LEU A 61 12.73 -6.75 -6.05
N LYS A 62 11.87 -5.81 -6.42
CA LYS A 62 12.09 -4.90 -7.54
C LYS A 62 11.81 -3.46 -7.12
N PRO A 63 12.75 -2.52 -7.33
CA PRO A 63 12.47 -1.11 -7.14
C PRO A 63 11.49 -0.65 -8.22
N ILE A 64 10.59 0.26 -7.85
CA ILE A 64 9.61 0.85 -8.77
C ILE A 64 9.79 2.37 -8.79
N ASP A 65 9.45 2.99 -9.93
CA ASP A 65 9.43 4.45 -10.03
C ASP A 65 8.22 5.00 -9.27
N ALA A 66 8.46 5.55 -8.08
CA ALA A 66 7.42 6.17 -7.27
C ALA A 66 6.89 7.48 -7.88
N THR A 67 7.63 8.11 -8.81
CA THR A 67 7.22 9.35 -9.48
C THR A 67 6.23 9.09 -10.60
N LEU A 68 6.16 7.87 -11.12
CA LEU A 68 5.33 7.47 -12.26
C LEU A 68 5.57 8.39 -13.49
N GLY A 69 6.82 8.81 -13.70
CA GLY A 69 7.21 9.74 -14.75
C GLY A 69 6.73 11.19 -14.57
N VAL A 70 6.15 11.55 -13.42
CA VAL A 70 5.67 12.91 -13.13
C VAL A 70 6.71 13.66 -12.28
N PRO A 71 7.18 14.85 -12.71
CA PRO A 71 8.16 15.63 -11.95
C PRO A 71 7.73 15.97 -10.52
N GLY A 72 8.70 16.01 -9.61
CA GLY A 72 8.53 16.38 -8.21
C GLY A 72 8.63 15.20 -7.24
N LEU A 73 8.59 15.50 -5.95
CA LEU A 73 8.65 14.49 -4.89
C LEU A 73 7.35 13.66 -4.90
N PRO A 74 7.41 12.32 -4.96
CA PRO A 74 6.21 11.50 -4.91
C PRO A 74 5.49 11.66 -3.57
N GLN A 75 4.16 11.63 -3.61
CA GLN A 75 3.32 11.92 -2.44
C GLN A 75 2.19 10.89 -2.26
N SER A 76 1.85 10.61 -1.01
CA SER A 76 0.91 9.54 -0.62
C SER A 76 -0.52 9.72 -1.14
N GLY A 77 -1.01 10.95 -1.24
CA GLY A 77 -2.38 11.24 -1.69
C GLY A 77 -2.65 10.74 -3.11
N THR A 78 -1.77 11.09 -4.07
CA THR A 78 -1.83 10.55 -5.45
C THR A 78 -1.29 9.13 -5.55
N GLY A 79 -0.22 8.79 -4.81
CA GLY A 79 0.38 7.46 -4.82
C GLY A 79 -0.59 6.36 -4.41
N HIS A 80 -1.41 6.59 -3.37
CA HIS A 80 -2.42 5.61 -2.95
C HIS A 80 -3.55 5.45 -3.96
N VAL A 81 -3.93 6.51 -4.70
CA VAL A 81 -4.89 6.36 -5.81
C VAL A 81 -4.28 5.49 -6.90
N ALA A 82 -3.02 5.74 -7.26
CA ALA A 82 -2.35 4.94 -8.28
C ALA A 82 -2.26 3.48 -7.89
N LEU A 83 -1.88 3.20 -6.64
CA LEU A 83 -1.78 1.86 -6.09
C LEU A 83 -3.11 1.10 -6.09
N LEU A 84 -4.18 1.76 -5.62
CA LEU A 84 -5.47 1.11 -5.43
C LEU A 84 -6.31 1.05 -6.70
N ALA A 85 -6.26 2.06 -7.58
CA ALA A 85 -7.06 2.10 -8.80
C ALA A 85 -6.30 1.58 -10.04
N GLY A 86 -4.97 1.53 -10.00
CA GLY A 86 -4.13 1.09 -11.12
C GLY A 86 -4.03 2.11 -12.25
N VAL A 87 -4.06 3.41 -11.93
CA VAL A 87 -3.96 4.52 -12.89
C VAL A 87 -2.81 5.44 -12.53
N ASN A 88 -2.24 6.18 -13.50
CA ASN A 88 -1.25 7.22 -13.20
C ASN A 88 -1.94 8.46 -12.58
N ALA A 89 -2.29 8.37 -11.30
CA ALA A 89 -2.99 9.42 -10.56
C ALA A 89 -2.26 10.77 -10.51
N PRO A 90 -0.93 10.87 -10.31
CA PRO A 90 -0.25 12.17 -10.37
C PRO A 90 -0.32 12.78 -11.76
N ALA A 91 -0.29 11.99 -12.84
CA ALA A 91 -0.46 12.51 -14.19
C ALA A 91 -1.90 13.02 -14.43
N LEU A 92 -2.91 12.25 -14.00
CA LEU A 92 -4.32 12.67 -14.09
C LEU A 92 -4.62 13.92 -13.24
N HIS A 93 -3.95 14.07 -12.09
CA HIS A 93 -4.06 15.25 -11.24
C HIS A 93 -3.20 16.43 -11.71
N GLY A 94 -2.17 16.18 -12.52
CA GLY A 94 -1.18 17.15 -12.99
C GLY A 94 -0.01 17.41 -12.02
N ARG A 95 0.04 16.73 -10.87
CA ARG A 95 1.13 16.82 -9.88
C ARG A 95 1.01 15.75 -8.81
N HIS A 96 2.06 15.59 -8.01
CA HIS A 96 2.00 14.83 -6.75
C HIS A 96 1.20 15.59 -5.69
N GLN A 97 0.30 14.90 -4.98
CA GLN A 97 -0.47 15.48 -3.87
C GLN A 97 -0.26 14.69 -2.56
N PRO A 98 0.04 15.35 -1.43
CA PRO A 98 0.24 14.70 -0.13
C PRO A 98 -1.05 14.35 0.60
N HIS A 99 -0.95 13.40 1.54
CA HIS A 99 -1.96 13.00 2.53
C HIS A 99 -3.23 12.34 1.97
N PHE A 100 -4.13 13.13 1.41
CA PHE A 100 -5.47 12.69 1.01
C PHE A 100 -5.57 12.63 -0.51
N PRO A 101 -6.39 11.71 -1.05
CA PRO A 101 -6.61 11.65 -2.50
C PRO A 101 -7.23 12.97 -3.00
N PRO A 102 -6.79 13.47 -4.17
CA PRO A 102 -7.42 14.62 -4.83
C PRO A 102 -8.93 14.41 -4.93
N VAL A 103 -9.72 15.45 -4.62
CA VAL A 103 -11.20 15.35 -4.62
C VAL A 103 -11.73 14.85 -5.96
N ALA A 104 -11.15 15.36 -7.06
CA ALA A 104 -11.51 14.97 -8.42
C ALA A 104 -11.26 13.48 -8.74
N LEU A 105 -10.36 12.81 -8.03
CA LEU A 105 -10.04 11.39 -8.26
C LEU A 105 -10.79 10.44 -7.32
N ARG A 106 -11.57 10.94 -6.37
CA ARG A 106 -12.31 10.09 -5.41
C ARG A 106 -13.40 9.23 -6.06
N PRO A 107 -14.21 9.73 -7.03
CA PRO A 107 -15.17 8.89 -7.73
C PRO A 107 -14.47 7.75 -8.49
N LEU A 108 -13.41 8.07 -9.23
CA LEU A 108 -12.57 7.07 -9.90
C LEU A 108 -12.06 6.01 -8.93
N LEU A 109 -11.54 6.42 -7.77
CA LEU A 109 -11.05 5.51 -6.75
C LEU A 109 -12.16 4.60 -6.18
N ALA A 110 -13.36 5.13 -5.97
CA ALA A 110 -14.51 4.38 -5.48
C ALA A 110 -15.00 3.34 -6.50
N GLU A 111 -14.96 3.67 -7.79
CA GLU A 111 -15.51 2.86 -8.88
C GLU A 111 -14.50 1.91 -9.52
N GLN A 112 -13.19 2.16 -9.40
CA GLN A 112 -12.17 1.40 -10.14
C GLN A 112 -11.08 0.81 -9.24
N SER A 113 -11.27 0.83 -7.92
CA SER A 113 -10.32 0.20 -7.00
C SER A 113 -10.14 -1.29 -7.28
N ILE A 114 -9.00 -1.83 -6.87
CA ILE A 114 -8.73 -3.27 -6.90
C ILE A 114 -9.79 -4.05 -6.13
N PHE A 115 -10.32 -3.50 -5.04
CA PHE A 115 -11.43 -4.09 -4.30
C PHE A 115 -12.67 -4.23 -5.18
N ARG A 116 -13.06 -3.14 -5.86
CA ARG A 116 -14.22 -3.11 -6.76
C ARG A 116 -14.06 -4.09 -7.92
N LYS A 117 -12.88 -4.09 -8.55
CA LYS A 117 -12.54 -5.03 -9.64
C LYS A 117 -12.59 -6.49 -9.19
N VAL A 118 -12.16 -6.81 -7.98
CA VAL A 118 -12.24 -8.17 -7.42
C VAL A 118 -13.69 -8.57 -7.17
N THR A 119 -14.49 -7.71 -6.53
CA THR A 119 -15.90 -8.03 -6.22
C THR A 119 -16.76 -8.18 -7.47
N GLU A 120 -16.57 -7.32 -8.48
CA GLU A 120 -17.32 -7.40 -9.75
C GLU A 120 -17.01 -8.66 -10.56
N ARG A 121 -15.83 -9.24 -10.36
CA ARG A 121 -15.43 -10.52 -10.97
C ARG A 121 -15.89 -11.75 -10.16
N GLY A 122 -16.76 -11.56 -9.17
CA GLY A 122 -17.25 -12.63 -8.28
C GLY A 122 -16.24 -13.08 -7.22
N GLY A 123 -15.14 -12.34 -7.04
CA GLY A 123 -14.13 -12.59 -6.02
C GLY A 123 -14.50 -12.00 -4.66
N ARG A 124 -13.79 -12.42 -3.62
CA ARG A 124 -13.91 -11.86 -2.27
C ARG A 124 -12.77 -10.90 -1.99
N ALA A 125 -13.09 -9.64 -1.79
CA ALA A 125 -12.15 -8.61 -1.35
C ALA A 125 -12.30 -8.34 0.15
N THR A 126 -11.24 -7.86 0.78
CA THR A 126 -11.21 -7.63 2.22
C THR A 126 -10.22 -6.52 2.53
N PHE A 127 -10.68 -5.48 3.23
CA PHE A 127 -9.80 -4.44 3.75
C PHE A 127 -9.41 -4.76 5.19
N ALA A 128 -8.13 -5.04 5.42
CA ALA A 128 -7.64 -5.62 6.67
C ALA A 128 -7.41 -4.62 7.81
N ASN A 129 -7.53 -3.32 7.57
CA ASN A 129 -7.36 -2.32 8.63
C ASN A 129 -8.62 -2.23 9.51
N ALA A 130 -8.41 -2.13 10.83
CA ALA A 130 -9.46 -1.90 11.80
C ALA A 130 -9.64 -0.41 12.10
N PHE A 131 -10.89 0.02 12.29
CA PHE A 131 -11.27 1.39 12.59
C PHE A 131 -12.16 1.42 13.83
N GLY A 132 -11.72 2.16 14.86
CA GLY A 132 -12.51 2.37 16.06
C GLY A 132 -13.63 3.41 15.88
N PRO A 133 -14.60 3.48 16.80
CA PRO A 133 -15.69 4.45 16.75
C PRO A 133 -15.23 5.91 16.64
N GLY A 134 -14.13 6.27 17.30
CA GLY A 134 -13.58 7.62 17.29
C GLY A 134 -13.17 8.10 15.88
N TYR A 135 -12.69 7.19 15.02
CA TYR A 135 -12.38 7.52 13.64
C TYR A 135 -13.65 7.94 12.88
N TRP A 136 -14.70 7.15 12.97
CA TRP A 136 -15.97 7.42 12.29
C TRP A 136 -16.66 8.68 12.82
N GLN A 137 -16.61 8.92 14.13
CA GLN A 137 -17.09 10.16 14.75
C GLN A 137 -16.32 11.38 14.21
N ALA A 138 -15.00 11.28 14.07
CA ALA A 138 -14.18 12.35 13.53
C ALA A 138 -14.46 12.62 12.03
N VAL A 139 -14.72 11.57 11.24
CA VAL A 139 -15.16 11.70 9.83
C VAL A 139 -16.52 12.39 9.76
N ALA A 140 -17.50 11.96 10.56
CA ALA A 140 -18.84 12.54 10.60
C ALA A 140 -18.81 14.02 11.02
N ALA A 141 -17.99 14.36 12.01
CA ALA A 141 -17.76 15.72 12.47
C ALA A 141 -16.85 16.55 11.54
N ARG A 142 -16.44 16.00 10.38
CA ARG A 142 -15.54 16.64 9.39
C ARG A 142 -14.19 17.09 9.96
N ARG A 143 -13.74 16.49 11.07
CA ARG A 143 -12.43 16.77 11.70
C ARG A 143 -11.30 16.08 10.94
N ILE A 144 -11.59 14.94 10.30
CA ILE A 144 -10.65 14.22 9.45
C ILE A 144 -11.31 13.89 8.10
N ARG A 145 -10.47 13.67 7.09
CA ARG A 145 -10.89 13.23 5.76
C ARG A 145 -10.66 11.72 5.64
N LYS A 146 -11.47 11.05 4.82
CA LYS A 146 -11.28 9.63 4.50
C LYS A 146 -9.97 9.44 3.71
N SER A 147 -9.20 8.41 4.05
CA SER A 147 -8.03 7.99 3.29
C SER A 147 -8.43 7.38 1.94
N ALA A 148 -7.46 7.22 1.04
CA ALA A 148 -7.68 6.53 -0.23
C ALA A 148 -8.18 5.08 -0.04
N SER A 149 -7.58 4.34 0.89
CA SER A 149 -8.01 2.96 1.21
C SER A 149 -9.45 2.89 1.73
N VAL A 150 -9.88 3.87 2.53
CA VAL A 150 -11.26 3.94 3.03
C VAL A 150 -12.23 4.25 1.89
N ILE A 151 -11.93 5.22 1.03
CA ILE A 151 -12.77 5.53 -0.14
C ILE A 151 -12.88 4.32 -1.08
N ALA A 152 -11.76 3.65 -1.34
CA ALA A 152 -11.73 2.46 -2.19
C ALA A 152 -12.57 1.30 -1.62
N ALA A 153 -12.43 1.02 -0.31
CA ALA A 153 -13.16 -0.06 0.35
C ALA A 153 -14.67 0.23 0.43
N GLU A 154 -15.04 1.47 0.76
CA GLU A 154 -16.44 1.91 0.79
C GLU A 154 -17.08 1.85 -0.60
N GLY A 155 -16.40 2.30 -1.66
CA GLY A 155 -16.89 2.21 -3.04
C GLY A 155 -17.09 0.79 -3.56
N ALA A 156 -16.36 -0.17 -2.99
CA ALA A 156 -16.53 -1.61 -3.24
C ALA A 156 -17.52 -2.28 -2.28
N GLY A 157 -18.20 -1.53 -1.41
CA GLY A 157 -19.18 -2.07 -0.46
C GLY A 157 -18.58 -3.00 0.60
N LEU A 158 -17.28 -2.85 0.92
CA LEU A 158 -16.63 -3.73 1.88
C LEU A 158 -17.01 -3.36 3.32
N ARG A 159 -17.14 -4.38 4.18
CA ARG A 159 -17.21 -4.18 5.63
C ARG A 159 -15.86 -3.66 6.14
N PHE A 160 -15.90 -2.62 6.97
CA PHE A 160 -14.74 -2.18 7.75
C PHE A 160 -14.61 -3.02 9.02
N ARG A 161 -13.38 -3.42 9.32
CA ARG A 161 -13.08 -4.09 10.59
C ARG A 161 -13.07 -3.10 11.74
N ASP A 162 -13.33 -3.59 12.94
CA ASP A 162 -13.26 -2.81 14.17
C ASP A 162 -12.42 -3.54 15.24
N GLY A 163 -12.45 -3.04 16.47
CA GLY A 163 -11.69 -3.63 17.57
C GLY A 163 -12.14 -5.04 17.97
N ALA A 164 -13.34 -5.48 17.59
CA ALA A 164 -13.77 -6.87 17.78
C ALA A 164 -13.06 -7.83 16.83
N ASP A 165 -12.76 -7.37 15.62
CA ASP A 165 -12.00 -8.16 14.64
C ASP A 165 -10.50 -8.30 14.98
N LEU A 166 -10.02 -7.59 16.01
CA LEU A 166 -8.64 -7.67 16.50
C LEU A 166 -8.47 -8.60 17.71
N ARG A 167 -9.57 -9.11 18.26
CA ARG A 167 -9.53 -10.05 19.38
C ARG A 167 -9.50 -11.47 18.81
N ASP A 168 -8.62 -12.31 19.35
CA ASP A 168 -8.56 -13.75 19.06
C ASP A 168 -9.83 -14.47 19.52
#